data_AF-A0A1J5K444-F1
#
_entry.id   AF-A0A1J5K444-F1
#
_cell.length_a   1.000
_cell.length_b   1.000
_cell.length_c   1.000
_cell.angle_alpha   90.00
_cell.angle_beta   90.00
_cell.angle_gamma   90.00
#
_symmetry.space_group_name_H-M   'P 1'
#
loop_
_entity.id
_entity.type
_entity.pdbx_description
1 polymer ?
#
loop_
_entity_poly.entity_id
_entity_poly.type
_entity_poly.pdbx_seq_one_letter_code
_entity_poly.pdbx_strand_id
1 'polypeptide(L)'
;MLGAALKSAQLPFIIDNESYYIQTIKWVNEYGLVKGLANIHIYLAQVSPWHILQAGLNLSFLSTTFNDLNGFLFIICILYCLLEPRNNEKSNKTTWFSLLPVVSIVFFLFLDAPSPDLPLLVITPLILYLYTREQTLERFKISLILFAFIAFIKITILPVGILFLPALINRGKLLYFIKLLSVFATIWIVKNIIVSGYPLYPFTFITSGNDWVVPQAILDSINTISHKDVYGVDSSTSFIQKLISWLQLDGIKGVFNKLIVFLFLIMLLFKKVRQNKKYLVIYSAFLIHFITLLFISPQYRFFLPEIMFFTLFIISEVVNYLNKETFNTTVILGGVLLSFTLFVDFNFKPLTANKHHQSVSKLKASQLYQPEPITRYPEMKFIKKQVGKFEYYSPETNFFIFGTGNGSLPCVNESQLDYFKQKTGYIPQPRGEFIEEGFISTKALDNIIQ
;
A
#
# COMPACT_ATOMS: atom_id res chain seq x y z
N MET A 1 3.67 -17.84 -12.89
CA MET A 1 3.13 -16.96 -13.95
C MET A 1 1.63 -17.22 -14.15
N LEU A 2 1.20 -18.39 -14.62
CA LEU A 2 -0.22 -18.71 -14.78
C LEU A 2 -1.05 -18.44 -13.51
N GLY A 3 -0.59 -18.91 -12.34
CA GLY A 3 -1.25 -18.61 -11.07
C GLY A 3 -1.37 -17.10 -10.78
N ALA A 4 -0.37 -16.29 -11.11
CA ALA A 4 -0.46 -14.85 -10.91
C ALA A 4 -1.50 -14.20 -11.84
N ALA A 5 -1.56 -14.63 -13.10
CA ALA A 5 -2.58 -14.17 -14.05
C ALA A 5 -3.99 -14.57 -13.59
N LEU A 6 -4.18 -15.83 -13.21
CA LEU A 6 -5.45 -16.33 -12.66
C LEU A 6 -5.86 -15.57 -11.40
N LYS A 7 -4.90 -15.29 -10.50
CA LYS A 7 -5.16 -14.55 -9.27
C LYS A 7 -5.57 -13.11 -9.56
N SER A 8 -4.94 -12.46 -10.55
CA SER A 8 -5.28 -11.09 -10.94
C SER A 8 -6.71 -11.02 -11.49
N ALA A 9 -7.13 -12.04 -12.25
CA ALA A 9 -8.48 -12.18 -12.79
C ALA A 9 -9.58 -12.53 -11.76
N GLN A 10 -9.26 -12.60 -10.46
CA GLN A 10 -10.24 -12.87 -9.40
C GLN A 10 -10.87 -11.59 -8.83
N LEU A 11 -11.96 -11.76 -8.08
CA LEU A 11 -12.49 -10.69 -7.26
C LEU A 11 -11.44 -10.21 -6.23
N PRO A 12 -11.33 -8.90 -6.00
CA PRO A 12 -10.29 -8.28 -5.17
C PRO A 12 -10.37 -8.74 -3.71
N PHE A 13 -9.25 -9.08 -3.07
CA PHE A 13 -9.19 -9.54 -1.67
C PHE A 13 -9.04 -8.42 -0.64
N ILE A 14 -8.55 -7.24 -1.04
CA ILE A 14 -8.30 -6.12 -0.12
C ILE A 14 -9.50 -5.18 -0.07
N ILE A 15 -9.98 -4.84 1.14
CA ILE A 15 -11.20 -4.03 1.29
C ILE A 15 -11.03 -2.58 0.84
N ASP A 16 -9.81 -2.04 0.87
CA ASP A 16 -9.46 -0.70 0.37
C ASP A 16 -9.89 -0.51 -1.10
N ASN A 17 -9.97 -1.61 -1.87
CA ASN A 17 -10.46 -1.60 -3.23
C ASN A 17 -11.93 -1.17 -3.33
N GLU A 18 -12.77 -1.69 -2.43
CA GLU A 18 -14.19 -1.36 -2.33
C GLU A 18 -14.44 -0.03 -1.61
N SER A 19 -13.38 0.62 -1.12
CA SER A 19 -13.49 1.91 -0.44
C SER A 19 -13.07 3.06 -1.33
N TYR A 20 -11.84 3.06 -1.83
CA TYR A 20 -11.31 4.19 -2.57
C TYR A 20 -10.47 3.85 -3.80
N TYR A 21 -9.98 2.62 -4.01
CA TYR A 21 -9.16 2.35 -5.22
C TYR A 21 -9.98 2.54 -6.50
N ILE A 22 -11.14 1.87 -6.59
CA ILE A 22 -12.04 1.97 -7.76
C ILE A 22 -12.43 3.43 -7.98
N GLN A 23 -12.89 4.10 -6.93
CA GLN A 23 -13.36 5.49 -7.01
C GLN A 23 -12.23 6.46 -7.39
N THR A 24 -11.03 6.29 -6.84
CA THR A 24 -9.85 7.10 -7.22
C THR A 24 -9.56 6.93 -8.71
N ILE A 25 -9.55 5.69 -9.22
CA ILE A 25 -9.29 5.41 -10.63
C ILE A 25 -10.39 6.02 -11.52
N LYS A 26 -11.67 5.92 -11.13
CA LYS A 26 -12.78 6.55 -11.86
C LYS A 26 -12.65 8.07 -11.92
N TRP A 27 -12.40 8.72 -10.77
CA TRP A 27 -12.18 10.17 -10.73
C TRP A 27 -11.07 10.59 -11.68
N VAL A 28 -9.95 9.87 -11.70
CA VAL A 28 -8.83 10.17 -12.59
C VAL A 28 -9.19 9.97 -14.07
N ASN A 29 -9.95 8.93 -14.42
CA ASN A 29 -10.36 8.68 -15.81
C ASN A 29 -11.36 9.71 -16.32
N GLU A 30 -12.32 10.13 -15.50
CA GLU A 30 -13.43 11.00 -15.93
C GLU A 30 -13.09 12.49 -15.78
N TYR A 31 -12.44 12.88 -14.68
CA TYR A 31 -12.28 14.30 -14.30
C TYR A 31 -10.84 14.67 -13.87
N GLY A 32 -9.92 13.70 -13.81
CA GLY A 32 -8.55 13.93 -13.34
C GLY A 32 -8.46 14.18 -11.83
N LEU A 33 -7.65 15.17 -11.42
CA LEU A 33 -7.50 15.56 -10.02
C LEU A 33 -8.49 16.68 -9.69
N VAL A 34 -9.59 16.33 -9.02
CA VAL A 34 -10.63 17.27 -8.60
C VAL A 34 -10.31 17.89 -7.25
N LYS A 35 -10.64 19.17 -7.08
CA LYS A 35 -10.37 19.92 -5.85
C LYS A 35 -11.20 19.39 -4.68
N GLY A 36 -10.56 19.11 -3.56
CA GLY A 36 -11.25 18.76 -2.32
C GLY A 36 -12.03 17.44 -2.34
N LEU A 37 -11.66 16.44 -3.16
CA LEU A 37 -12.29 15.10 -3.11
C LEU A 37 -12.29 14.48 -1.71
N ALA A 38 -11.29 14.84 -0.90
CA ALA A 38 -11.19 14.42 0.49
C ALA A 38 -12.37 14.91 1.36
N ASN A 39 -13.06 15.98 0.97
CA ASN A 39 -14.27 16.46 1.63
C ASN A 39 -15.48 15.53 1.42
N ILE A 40 -15.52 14.78 0.33
CA ILE A 40 -16.55 13.75 0.11
C ILE A 40 -16.18 12.46 0.86
N HIS A 41 -14.96 11.98 0.63
CA HIS A 41 -14.49 10.72 1.17
C HIS A 41 -13.01 10.83 1.52
N ILE A 42 -12.70 10.72 2.81
CA ILE A 42 -11.38 11.06 3.33
C ILE A 42 -10.23 10.26 2.68
N TYR A 43 -10.44 8.99 2.33
CA TYR A 43 -9.41 8.19 1.67
C TYR A 43 -9.17 8.55 0.20
N LEU A 44 -10.06 9.33 -0.44
CA LEU A 44 -9.75 9.91 -1.75
C LEU A 44 -8.61 10.91 -1.67
N ALA A 45 -8.27 11.46 -0.49
CA ALA A 45 -7.06 12.27 -0.30
C ALA A 45 -5.76 11.51 -0.62
N GLN A 46 -5.77 10.17 -0.54
CA GLN A 46 -4.55 9.38 -0.73
C GLN A 46 -4.03 9.50 -2.16
N VAL A 47 -4.92 9.48 -3.17
CA VAL A 47 -4.64 9.41 -4.62
C VAL A 47 -3.22 8.91 -4.89
N SER A 48 -2.99 7.61 -4.62
CA SER A 48 -1.65 7.06 -4.81
C SER A 48 -1.26 7.20 -6.28
N PRO A 49 -0.02 7.62 -6.59
CA PRO A 49 0.48 7.59 -7.96
C PRO A 49 0.34 6.23 -8.64
N TRP A 50 0.25 5.14 -7.87
CA TRP A 50 -0.04 3.82 -8.37
C TRP A 50 -1.45 3.70 -8.98
N HIS A 51 -2.46 4.32 -8.37
CA HIS A 51 -3.82 4.38 -8.94
C HIS A 51 -3.90 5.30 -10.16
N ILE A 52 -3.10 6.37 -10.20
CA ILE A 52 -3.00 7.23 -11.40
C ILE A 52 -2.38 6.43 -12.55
N LEU A 53 -1.31 5.69 -12.29
CA LEU A 53 -0.71 4.80 -13.29
C LEU A 53 -1.71 3.72 -13.76
N GLN A 54 -2.46 3.14 -12.82
CA GLN A 54 -3.52 2.19 -13.14
C GLN A 54 -4.62 2.82 -14.02
N ALA A 55 -5.05 4.04 -13.73
CA ALA A 55 -6.03 4.76 -14.55
C ALA A 55 -5.54 4.95 -15.99
N GLY A 56 -4.26 5.32 -16.17
CA GLY A 56 -3.66 5.44 -17.50
C GLY A 56 -3.49 4.12 -18.27
N LEU A 57 -3.54 2.96 -17.59
CA LEU A 57 -3.31 1.63 -18.16
C LEU A 57 -4.55 0.72 -18.13
N ASN A 58 -5.66 1.13 -17.54
CA ASN A 58 -6.86 0.30 -17.42
C ASN A 58 -7.66 0.19 -18.72
N LEU A 59 -7.34 1.03 -19.72
CA LEU A 59 -7.98 1.10 -21.02
C LEU A 59 -9.52 1.19 -20.92
N SER A 60 -10.03 1.90 -19.91
CA SER A 60 -11.47 2.04 -19.65
C SER A 60 -12.29 2.53 -20.86
N PHE A 61 -11.65 3.30 -21.75
CA PHE A 61 -12.22 3.75 -23.02
C PHE A 61 -12.50 2.62 -24.04
N LEU A 62 -11.90 1.44 -23.87
CA LEU A 62 -12.18 0.22 -24.66
C LEU A 62 -13.23 -0.68 -24.00
N SER A 63 -13.93 -0.19 -22.96
CA SER A 63 -14.83 -0.99 -22.13
C SER A 63 -14.16 -2.21 -21.48
N THR A 64 -12.83 -2.20 -21.37
CA THR A 64 -12.06 -3.19 -20.62
C THR A 64 -11.88 -2.72 -19.18
N THR A 65 -11.81 -3.66 -18.24
CA THR A 65 -11.65 -3.36 -16.81
C THR A 65 -10.37 -3.97 -16.26
N PHE A 66 -9.23 -3.68 -16.89
CA PHE A 66 -7.93 -4.17 -16.42
C PHE A 66 -7.49 -3.38 -15.20
N ASN A 67 -7.54 -3.98 -14.01
CA ASN A 67 -6.99 -3.43 -12.77
C ASN A 67 -5.84 -4.29 -12.22
N ASP A 68 -5.12 -4.92 -13.15
CA ASP A 68 -4.16 -6.00 -12.90
C ASP A 68 -2.69 -5.55 -12.92
N LEU A 69 -2.41 -4.25 -12.79
CA LEU A 69 -1.04 -3.72 -12.83
C LEU A 69 -0.12 -4.38 -11.79
N ASN A 70 -0.71 -4.79 -10.66
CA ASN A 70 -0.06 -5.56 -9.61
C ASN A 70 0.43 -6.94 -10.12
N GLY A 71 -0.42 -7.68 -10.83
CA GLY A 71 -0.08 -8.94 -11.48
C GLY A 71 1.10 -8.81 -12.45
N PHE A 72 1.06 -7.78 -13.30
CA PHE A 72 2.12 -7.50 -14.27
C PHE A 72 3.47 -7.22 -13.60
N LEU A 73 3.49 -6.31 -12.62
CA LEU A 73 4.71 -5.96 -11.89
C LEU A 73 5.30 -7.20 -11.18
N PHE A 74 4.44 -8.00 -10.53
CA PHE A 74 4.86 -9.23 -9.87
C PHE A 74 5.56 -10.19 -10.84
N ILE A 75 4.97 -10.46 -12.01
CA ILE A 75 5.53 -11.38 -12.99
C ILE A 75 6.93 -10.92 -13.43
N ILE A 76 7.08 -9.63 -13.76
CA ILE A 76 8.38 -9.07 -14.18
C ILE A 76 9.42 -9.20 -13.07
N CYS A 77 9.08 -8.81 -11.85
CA CYS A 77 10.00 -8.87 -10.72
C CYS A 77 10.42 -10.32 -10.38
N ILE A 78 9.49 -11.27 -10.42
CA ILE A 78 9.80 -12.69 -10.17
C ILE A 78 10.66 -13.29 -11.28
N LEU A 79 10.39 -12.95 -12.55
CA LEU A 79 11.24 -13.39 -13.66
C LEU A 79 12.67 -12.85 -13.50
N TYR A 80 12.82 -11.55 -13.22
CA TYR A 80 14.12 -10.96 -12.97
C TYR A 80 14.84 -11.63 -11.79
N CYS A 81 14.11 -11.84 -10.68
CA CYS A 81 14.61 -12.53 -9.49
C CYS A 81 15.15 -13.93 -9.76
N LEU A 82 14.50 -14.69 -10.65
CA LEU A 82 14.90 -16.06 -10.98
C LEU A 82 16.09 -16.13 -11.97
N LEU A 83 16.16 -15.17 -12.91
CA LEU A 83 17.14 -15.20 -13.99
C LEU A 83 18.46 -14.50 -13.61
N GLU A 84 18.39 -13.34 -12.96
CA GLU A 84 19.55 -12.47 -12.74
C GLU A 84 20.65 -13.12 -11.87
N PRO A 85 20.35 -13.74 -10.71
CA PRO A 85 21.39 -14.36 -9.89
C PRO A 85 22.08 -15.54 -10.58
N ARG A 86 21.32 -16.33 -11.37
CA ARG A 86 21.86 -17.51 -12.08
C ARG A 86 22.86 -17.13 -13.17
N ASN A 87 22.63 -16.02 -13.85
CA ASN A 87 23.49 -15.57 -14.94
C ASN A 87 24.78 -14.90 -14.44
N ASN A 88 24.75 -14.31 -13.24
CA ASN A 88 25.82 -13.42 -12.76
C ASN A 88 26.61 -13.97 -11.57
N GLU A 89 26.20 -15.09 -10.97
CA GLU A 89 26.95 -15.72 -9.87
C GLU A 89 27.83 -16.87 -10.32
N LYS A 90 29.15 -16.72 -10.17
CA LYS A 90 30.14 -17.80 -10.33
C LYS A 90 30.12 -18.82 -9.17
N SER A 91 29.30 -18.60 -8.15
CA SER A 91 29.25 -19.41 -6.92
C SER A 91 27.92 -20.13 -6.83
N ASN A 92 27.92 -21.41 -6.46
CA ASN A 92 26.70 -22.21 -6.24
C ASN A 92 25.87 -21.80 -5.01
N LYS A 93 26.14 -20.65 -4.38
CA LYS A 93 25.40 -20.20 -3.20
C LYS A 93 24.07 -19.57 -3.61
N THR A 94 23.01 -19.93 -2.91
CA THR A 94 21.67 -19.36 -3.12
C THR A 94 21.57 -17.99 -2.47
N THR A 95 21.16 -16.98 -3.22
CA THR A 95 20.91 -15.65 -2.69
C THR A 95 19.53 -15.54 -2.07
N TRP A 96 19.40 -14.74 -1.01
CA TRP A 96 18.10 -14.38 -0.44
C TRP A 96 17.15 -13.77 -1.48
N PHE A 97 17.69 -13.07 -2.48
CA PHE A 97 16.88 -12.50 -3.56
C PHE A 97 16.27 -13.61 -4.42
N SER A 98 17.04 -14.60 -4.86
CA SER A 98 16.51 -15.74 -5.64
C SER A 98 15.42 -16.56 -4.93
N LEU A 99 15.28 -16.41 -3.61
CA LEU A 99 14.26 -17.06 -2.79
C LEU A 99 12.96 -16.25 -2.69
N LEU A 100 12.82 -15.11 -3.37
CA LEU A 100 11.58 -14.32 -3.37
C LEU A 100 10.31 -15.14 -3.69
N PRO A 101 10.31 -16.16 -4.57
CA PRO A 101 9.13 -16.99 -4.78
C PRO A 101 8.66 -17.76 -3.54
N VAL A 102 9.51 -17.95 -2.52
CA VAL A 102 9.15 -18.65 -1.27
C VAL A 102 8.03 -17.91 -0.53
N VAL A 103 7.98 -16.58 -0.64
CA VAL A 103 6.97 -15.73 0.00
C VAL A 103 5.81 -15.38 -0.95
N SER A 104 5.60 -16.19 -2.02
CA SER A 104 4.54 -15.96 -3.02
C SER A 104 3.14 -15.83 -2.45
N ILE A 105 2.83 -16.56 -1.36
CA ILE A 105 1.54 -16.44 -0.68
C ILE A 105 1.24 -15.00 -0.27
N VAL A 106 2.24 -14.23 0.18
CA VAL A 106 2.05 -12.84 0.59
C VAL A 106 1.70 -11.98 -0.63
N PHE A 107 2.45 -12.11 -1.73
CA PHE A 107 2.20 -11.34 -2.95
C PHE A 107 0.81 -11.60 -3.53
N PHE A 108 0.36 -12.86 -3.52
CA PHE A 108 -0.92 -13.27 -4.08
C PHE A 108 -2.12 -12.60 -3.40
N LEU A 109 -2.00 -12.16 -2.16
CA LEU A 109 -3.04 -11.39 -1.47
C LEU A 109 -3.26 -9.98 -2.04
N PHE A 110 -2.36 -9.50 -2.91
CA PHE A 110 -2.40 -8.15 -3.47
C PHE A 110 -2.49 -8.14 -5.01
N LEU A 111 -2.54 -9.27 -5.69
CA LEU A 111 -2.52 -9.31 -7.17
C LEU A 111 -3.85 -8.92 -7.80
N ASP A 112 -4.96 -9.15 -7.09
CA ASP A 112 -6.35 -8.99 -7.57
C ASP A 112 -6.90 -7.56 -7.45
N ALA A 113 -6.07 -6.61 -7.03
CA ALA A 113 -6.41 -5.20 -6.91
C ALA A 113 -5.16 -4.34 -7.13
N PRO A 114 -5.28 -3.08 -7.57
CA PRO A 114 -4.15 -2.18 -7.76
C PRO A 114 -3.68 -1.59 -6.42
N SER A 115 -3.38 -2.46 -5.45
CA SER A 115 -2.92 -2.05 -4.13
C SER A 115 -1.52 -1.43 -4.22
N PRO A 116 -1.29 -0.23 -3.65
CA PRO A 116 0.01 0.41 -3.60
C PRO A 116 1.00 -0.31 -2.67
N ASP A 117 0.56 -1.33 -1.92
CA ASP A 117 1.44 -2.14 -1.08
C ASP A 117 2.33 -3.07 -1.90
N LEU A 118 1.80 -3.69 -2.96
CA LEU A 118 2.56 -4.69 -3.74
C LEU A 118 3.83 -4.10 -4.38
N PRO A 119 3.82 -2.91 -5.02
CA PRO A 119 5.04 -2.30 -5.54
C PRO A 119 6.16 -2.22 -4.51
N LEU A 120 5.85 -1.88 -3.25
CA LEU A 120 6.85 -1.84 -2.18
C LEU A 120 7.38 -3.25 -1.89
N LEU A 121 6.52 -4.27 -1.85
CA LEU A 121 6.91 -5.64 -1.52
C LEU A 121 7.82 -6.27 -2.59
N VAL A 122 7.63 -5.95 -3.87
CA VAL A 122 8.41 -6.54 -4.97
C VAL A 122 9.64 -5.70 -5.36
N ILE A 123 9.54 -4.37 -5.31
CA ILE A 123 10.64 -3.48 -5.71
C ILE A 123 11.65 -3.28 -4.57
N THR A 124 11.25 -3.31 -3.29
CA THR A 124 12.21 -3.16 -2.18
C THR A 124 13.28 -4.26 -2.18
N PRO A 125 12.93 -5.57 -2.31
CA PRO A 125 13.92 -6.63 -2.47
C PRO A 125 14.84 -6.41 -3.68
N LEU A 126 14.33 -5.91 -4.80
CA LEU A 126 15.14 -5.58 -5.97
C LEU A 126 16.14 -4.46 -5.67
N ILE A 127 15.71 -3.38 -5.01
CA ILE A 127 16.59 -2.28 -4.58
C ILE A 127 17.71 -2.80 -3.68
N LEU A 128 17.37 -3.61 -2.68
CA LEU A 128 18.36 -4.19 -1.75
C LEU A 128 19.30 -5.17 -2.46
N TYR A 129 18.80 -5.93 -3.43
CA TYR A 129 19.62 -6.84 -4.23
C TYR A 129 20.65 -6.03 -5.03
N LEU A 130 20.20 -5.02 -5.77
CA LEU A 130 21.08 -4.10 -6.48
C LEU A 130 22.06 -3.42 -5.52
N TYR A 131 21.62 -3.05 -4.31
CA TYR A 131 22.44 -2.42 -3.27
C TYR A 131 23.60 -3.32 -2.80
N THR A 132 23.30 -4.59 -2.49
CA THR A 132 24.26 -5.56 -1.93
C THR A 132 25.32 -6.01 -2.94
N ARG A 133 25.03 -5.95 -4.25
CA ARG A 133 25.98 -6.26 -5.33
C ARG A 133 27.04 -5.17 -5.53
N GLU A 134 28.05 -5.47 -6.34
CA GLU A 134 29.01 -4.46 -6.77
C GLU A 134 28.29 -3.27 -7.43
N GLN A 135 28.54 -2.09 -6.87
CA GLN A 135 27.86 -0.86 -7.21
C GLN A 135 28.48 -0.21 -8.43
N THR A 136 28.10 -0.66 -9.62
CA THR A 136 28.31 0.14 -10.84
C THR A 136 27.50 1.44 -10.74
N LEU A 137 27.91 2.48 -11.49
CA LEU A 137 27.15 3.74 -11.52
C LEU A 137 25.72 3.54 -12.01
N GLU A 138 25.51 2.63 -12.95
CA GLU A 138 24.18 2.31 -13.50
C GLU A 138 23.28 1.63 -12.47
N ARG A 139 23.77 0.58 -11.79
CA ARG A 139 23.00 -0.10 -10.72
C ARG A 139 22.62 0.85 -9.60
N PHE A 140 23.52 1.76 -9.24
CA PHE A 140 23.25 2.82 -8.28
C PHE A 140 22.12 3.75 -8.76
N LYS A 141 22.18 4.23 -10.01
CA LYS A 141 21.12 5.09 -10.59
C LYS A 141 19.78 4.38 -10.65
N ILE A 142 19.75 3.13 -11.10
CA ILE A 142 18.53 2.31 -11.20
C ILE A 142 17.90 2.12 -9.82
N SER A 143 18.68 1.69 -8.83
CA SER A 143 18.19 1.51 -7.46
C SER A 143 17.67 2.81 -6.84
N LEU A 144 18.32 3.95 -7.12
CA LEU A 144 17.88 5.26 -6.67
C LEU A 144 16.56 5.71 -7.31
N ILE A 145 16.38 5.48 -8.62
CA ILE A 145 15.13 5.79 -9.34
C ILE A 145 14.00 4.90 -8.84
N LEU A 146 14.24 3.59 -8.70
CA LEU A 146 13.27 2.66 -8.14
C LEU A 146 12.86 3.05 -6.72
N PHE A 147 13.82 3.49 -5.90
CA PHE A 147 13.52 3.99 -4.56
C PHE A 147 12.66 5.26 -4.60
N ALA A 148 13.02 6.25 -5.42
CA ALA A 148 12.23 7.47 -5.59
C ALA A 148 10.80 7.14 -6.05
N PHE A 149 10.64 6.17 -6.95
CA PHE A 149 9.34 5.70 -7.43
C PHE A 149 8.48 5.08 -6.31
N ILE A 150 9.02 4.14 -5.51
CA ILE A 150 8.23 3.56 -4.42
C ILE A 150 7.94 4.55 -3.28
N ALA A 151 8.86 5.51 -3.02
CA ALA A 151 8.62 6.59 -2.08
C ALA A 151 7.53 7.55 -2.56
N PHE A 152 7.43 7.78 -3.88
CA PHE A 152 6.35 8.55 -4.48
C PHE A 152 5.00 7.82 -4.37
N ILE A 153 4.98 6.49 -4.60
CA ILE A 153 3.78 5.66 -4.38
C ILE A 153 3.31 5.72 -2.93
N LYS A 154 4.26 5.59 -1.99
CA LYS A 154 3.97 5.53 -0.56
C LYS A 154 5.09 6.11 0.28
N ILE A 155 4.84 7.30 0.84
CA ILE A 155 5.82 8.09 1.58
C ILE A 155 6.38 7.39 2.82
N THR A 156 5.68 6.38 3.36
CA THR A 156 6.11 5.66 4.56
C THR A 156 7.49 5.02 4.40
N ILE A 157 7.88 4.60 3.19
CA ILE A 157 9.19 3.97 2.93
C ILE A 157 10.37 4.96 2.88
N LEU A 158 10.11 6.28 2.90
CA LEU A 158 11.13 7.32 2.78
C LEU A 158 12.32 7.17 3.75
N PRO A 159 12.16 6.77 5.03
CA PRO A 159 13.28 6.57 5.95
C PRO A 159 14.32 5.54 5.48
N VAL A 160 13.92 4.56 4.65
CA VAL A 160 14.84 3.59 4.05
C VAL A 160 15.84 4.26 3.10
N GLY A 161 15.55 5.48 2.61
CA GLY A 161 16.41 6.26 1.72
C GLY A 161 17.79 6.58 2.29
N ILE A 162 17.96 6.48 3.62
CA ILE A 162 19.27 6.56 4.29
C ILE A 162 20.28 5.57 3.72
N LEU A 163 19.80 4.44 3.16
CA LEU A 163 20.59 3.46 2.40
C LEU A 163 21.51 4.12 1.34
N PHE A 164 21.06 5.19 0.69
CA PHE A 164 21.77 5.82 -0.42
C PHE A 164 22.71 6.96 -0.01
N LEU A 165 22.57 7.49 1.21
CA LEU A 165 23.34 8.67 1.67
C LEU A 165 24.86 8.47 1.56
N PRO A 166 25.46 7.35 2.01
CA PRO A 166 26.91 7.16 1.91
C PRO A 166 27.41 7.20 0.46
N ALA A 167 26.67 6.56 -0.46
CA ALA A 167 27.02 6.51 -1.86
C ALA A 167 26.82 7.86 -2.57
N LEU A 168 25.79 8.62 -2.20
CA LEU A 168 25.53 9.97 -2.73
C LEU A 168 26.65 10.96 -2.36
N ILE A 169 27.10 10.92 -1.11
CA ILE A 169 28.18 11.77 -0.59
C ILE A 169 29.49 11.39 -1.28
N ASN A 170 29.88 10.11 -1.23
CA ASN A 170 31.17 9.66 -1.77
C ASN A 170 31.30 9.85 -3.29
N ARG A 171 30.19 9.90 -4.02
CA ARG A 171 30.18 10.08 -5.49
C ARG A 171 29.90 11.51 -5.94
N GLY A 172 29.72 12.46 -5.01
CA GLY A 172 29.35 13.84 -5.35
C GLY A 172 28.01 13.95 -6.10
N LYS A 173 27.07 13.02 -5.87
CA LYS A 173 25.77 12.97 -6.57
C LYS A 173 24.60 13.49 -5.75
N LEU A 174 24.88 14.12 -4.60
CA LEU A 174 23.86 14.68 -3.72
C LEU A 174 22.96 15.70 -4.44
N LEU A 175 23.54 16.61 -5.24
CA LEU A 175 22.76 17.60 -6.00
C LEU A 175 21.81 16.95 -7.02
N TYR A 176 22.26 15.89 -7.71
CA TYR A 176 21.41 15.14 -8.64
C TYR A 176 20.22 14.50 -7.91
N PHE A 177 20.46 13.92 -6.73
CA PHE A 177 19.41 13.33 -5.91
C PHE A 177 18.41 14.36 -5.41
N ILE A 178 18.88 15.52 -4.95
CA ILE A 178 18.01 16.62 -4.53
C ILE A 178 17.12 17.09 -5.70
N LYS A 179 17.68 17.24 -6.91
CA LYS A 179 16.91 17.58 -8.11
C LYS A 179 15.86 16.52 -8.46
N LEU A 180 16.21 15.24 -8.35
CA LEU A 180 15.26 14.15 -8.58
C LEU A 180 14.12 14.20 -7.56
N LEU A 181 14.45 14.29 -6.27
CA LEU A 181 13.47 14.37 -5.19
C LEU A 181 12.59 15.62 -5.30
N SER A 182 13.13 16.77 -5.73
CA SER A 182 12.36 18.00 -5.83
C SER A 182 11.25 17.90 -6.88
N VAL A 183 11.50 17.18 -7.99
CA VAL A 183 10.46 16.92 -9.01
C VAL A 183 9.34 16.07 -8.42
N PHE A 184 9.66 14.94 -7.79
CA PHE A 184 8.66 14.08 -7.17
C PHE A 184 7.91 14.79 -6.03
N ALA A 185 8.63 15.53 -5.20
CA ALA A 185 8.05 16.29 -4.09
C ALA A 185 7.09 17.37 -4.59
N THR A 186 7.45 18.10 -5.66
CA THR A 186 6.58 19.14 -6.24
C THR A 186 5.27 18.52 -6.74
N ILE A 187 5.35 17.43 -7.51
CA ILE A 187 4.17 16.73 -8.01
C ILE A 187 3.31 16.21 -6.86
N TRP A 188 3.94 15.60 -5.86
CA TRP A 188 3.26 15.07 -4.68
C TRP A 188 2.55 16.15 -3.86
N ILE A 189 3.21 17.29 -3.63
CA ILE A 189 2.66 18.46 -2.92
C ILE A 189 1.47 19.04 -3.69
N VAL A 190 1.63 19.32 -4.99
CA VAL A 190 0.56 19.91 -5.82
C VAL A 190 -0.67 19.00 -5.82
N LYS A 191 -0.46 17.69 -6.03
CA LYS A 191 -1.53 16.69 -5.96
C LYS A 191 -2.24 16.72 -4.61
N ASN A 192 -1.52 16.71 -3.49
CA ASN A 192 -2.14 16.72 -2.17
C ASN A 192 -2.89 18.04 -1.87
N ILE A 193 -2.37 19.19 -2.32
CA ILE A 193 -3.07 20.50 -2.22
C ILE A 193 -4.39 20.47 -2.99
N ILE A 194 -4.40 19.96 -4.22
CA ILE A 194 -5.61 19.87 -5.02
C ILE A 194 -6.64 19.00 -4.28
N VAL A 195 -6.28 17.79 -3.88
CA VAL A 195 -7.27 16.81 -3.43
C VAL A 195 -7.73 17.02 -1.98
N SER A 196 -6.88 17.59 -1.12
CA SER A 196 -7.15 17.73 0.33
C SER A 196 -6.97 19.14 0.89
N GLY A 197 -6.28 20.03 0.17
CA GLY A 197 -5.84 21.32 0.69
C GLY A 197 -4.62 21.26 1.63
N TYR A 198 -4.08 20.07 1.92
CA TYR A 198 -2.89 19.87 2.76
C TYR A 198 -1.68 19.43 1.92
N PRO A 199 -0.62 20.25 1.77
CA PRO A 199 0.59 19.91 1.00
C PRO A 199 1.23 18.57 1.39
N LEU A 200 1.25 18.26 2.69
CA LEU A 200 1.98 17.11 3.24
C LEU A 200 1.05 15.98 3.70
N TYR A 201 -0.19 15.91 3.19
CA TYR A 201 -1.15 14.86 3.56
C TYR A 201 -0.52 13.45 3.55
N PRO A 202 -0.71 12.60 4.58
CA PRO A 202 -1.67 12.72 5.70
C PRO A 202 -1.19 13.61 6.85
N PHE A 203 -0.03 14.26 6.76
CA PHE A 203 0.38 15.22 7.76
C PHE A 203 -0.33 16.56 7.56
N THR A 204 -1.14 16.95 8.56
CA THR A 204 -2.06 18.09 8.45
C THR A 204 -1.53 19.37 9.12
N PHE A 205 -0.22 19.46 9.40
CA PHE A 205 0.36 20.61 10.11
C PHE A 205 0.61 21.84 9.23
N ILE A 206 0.62 21.68 7.89
CA ILE A 206 0.65 22.80 6.93
C ILE A 206 -0.62 22.75 6.10
N THR A 207 -1.30 23.89 5.99
CA THR A 207 -2.49 24.09 5.14
C THR A 207 -2.15 25.04 3.99
N SER A 208 -2.80 24.82 2.84
CA SER A 208 -2.67 25.72 1.68
C SER A 208 -3.51 27.00 1.79
N GLY A 209 -4.45 27.08 2.74
CA GLY A 209 -5.37 28.21 2.88
C GLY A 209 -6.49 28.28 1.82
N ASN A 210 -6.62 27.28 0.95
CA ASN A 210 -7.70 27.22 -0.04
C ASN A 210 -9.07 26.96 0.63
N ASP A 211 -10.14 27.31 -0.07
CA ASP A 211 -11.54 27.13 0.36
C ASP A 211 -11.96 25.65 0.46
N TRP A 212 -11.30 24.73 -0.26
CA TRP A 212 -11.56 23.28 -0.21
C TRP A 212 -10.67 22.51 0.79
N VAL A 213 -9.97 23.19 1.70
CA VAL A 213 -9.19 22.50 2.76
C VAL A 213 -10.13 21.67 3.62
N VAL A 214 -9.80 20.38 3.82
CA VAL A 214 -10.59 19.50 4.68
C VAL A 214 -10.60 20.04 6.12
N PRO A 215 -11.77 20.20 6.76
CA PRO A 215 -11.83 20.66 8.14
C PRO A 215 -11.04 19.77 9.10
N GLN A 216 -10.26 20.39 9.98
CA GLN A 216 -9.44 19.68 10.97
C GLN A 216 -10.27 18.73 11.86
N ALA A 217 -11.53 19.07 12.17
CA ALA A 217 -12.42 18.22 12.95
C ALA A 217 -12.69 16.83 12.29
N ILE A 218 -12.77 16.78 10.95
CA ILE A 218 -12.90 15.53 10.20
C ILE A 218 -11.61 14.71 10.31
N LEU A 219 -10.46 15.36 10.16
CA LEU A 219 -9.14 14.74 10.25
C LEU A 219 -8.86 14.17 11.64
N ASP A 220 -9.14 14.93 12.70
CA ASP A 220 -8.98 14.50 14.09
C ASP A 220 -9.88 13.30 14.41
N SER A 221 -11.09 13.29 13.85
CA SER A 221 -12.04 12.19 13.98
C SER A 221 -11.49 10.89 13.37
N ILE A 222 -10.85 10.97 12.20
CA ILE A 222 -10.20 9.83 11.53
C ILE A 222 -8.92 9.41 12.24
N ASN A 223 -8.13 10.36 12.73
CA ASN A 223 -6.92 10.08 13.48
C ASN A 223 -7.22 9.30 14.77
N THR A 224 -8.33 9.61 15.44
CA THR A 224 -8.77 8.86 16.63
C THR A 224 -9.15 7.42 16.29
N ILE A 225 -9.92 7.21 15.21
CA ILE A 225 -10.28 5.86 14.74
C ILE A 225 -9.02 5.07 14.37
N SER A 226 -8.14 5.68 13.57
CA SER A 226 -6.91 5.05 13.08
C SER A 226 -5.95 4.73 14.24
N HIS A 227 -5.82 5.62 15.21
CA HIS A 227 -4.97 5.38 16.39
C HIS A 227 -5.45 4.15 17.18
N LYS A 228 -6.76 4.06 17.44
CA LYS A 228 -7.34 2.95 18.17
C LYS A 228 -7.19 1.63 17.41
N ASP A 229 -7.35 1.63 16.08
CA ASP A 229 -7.16 0.43 15.25
C ASP A 229 -5.71 -0.08 15.27
N VAL A 230 -4.74 0.83 15.35
CA VAL A 230 -3.31 0.51 15.25
C VAL A 230 -2.70 0.13 16.60
N TYR A 231 -3.02 0.83 17.68
CA TYR A 231 -2.46 0.56 19.01
C TYR A 231 -3.37 -0.24 19.93
N GLY A 232 -4.67 -0.36 19.62
CA GLY A 232 -5.66 -1.00 20.51
C GLY A 232 -6.12 -0.11 21.68
N VAL A 233 -5.53 1.07 21.85
CA VAL A 233 -5.78 2.01 22.94
C VAL A 233 -6.01 3.43 22.41
N ASP A 234 -6.57 4.28 23.27
CA ASP A 234 -6.85 5.67 22.95
C ASP A 234 -5.58 6.51 22.78
N SER A 235 -5.72 7.65 22.09
CA SER A 235 -4.59 8.53 21.76
C SER A 235 -3.91 9.17 22.96
N SER A 236 -4.63 9.31 24.08
CA SER A 236 -4.14 9.90 25.34
C SER A 236 -3.26 8.97 26.19
N THR A 237 -3.20 7.67 25.88
CA THR A 237 -2.40 6.68 26.61
C THR A 237 -0.89 6.99 26.53
N SER A 238 -0.10 6.61 27.53
CA SER A 238 1.36 6.81 27.48
C SER A 238 2.01 5.98 26.37
N PHE A 239 3.12 6.47 25.79
CA PHE A 239 3.78 5.79 24.66
C PHE A 239 4.23 4.36 25.00
N ILE A 240 4.74 4.12 26.23
CA ILE A 240 5.16 2.77 26.65
C ILE A 240 3.97 1.81 26.69
N GLN A 241 2.83 2.25 27.25
CA GLN A 241 1.62 1.44 27.27
C GLN A 241 1.07 1.19 25.86
N LYS A 242 1.17 2.18 24.95
CA LYS A 242 0.84 1.98 23.52
C LYS A 242 1.67 0.87 22.90
N LEU A 243 2.99 0.84 23.15
CA LEU A 243 3.86 -0.20 22.62
C LEU A 243 3.53 -1.59 23.18
N ILE A 244 3.24 -1.68 24.48
CA ILE A 244 2.81 -2.93 25.12
C ILE A 244 1.51 -3.43 24.49
N SER A 245 0.50 -2.55 24.36
CA SER A 245 -0.78 -2.90 23.75
C SER A 245 -0.63 -3.29 22.28
N TRP A 246 0.18 -2.56 21.51
CA TRP A 246 0.51 -2.87 20.12
C TRP A 246 1.13 -4.27 19.96
N LEU A 247 2.03 -4.68 20.86
CA LEU A 247 2.58 -6.04 20.88
C LEU A 247 1.55 -7.10 21.30
N GLN A 248 0.56 -6.73 22.11
CA GLN A 248 -0.45 -7.62 22.66
C GLN A 248 -1.73 -7.71 21.83
N LEU A 249 -1.82 -7.00 20.69
CA LEU A 249 -2.97 -7.09 19.79
C LEU A 249 -3.29 -8.53 19.39
N ASP A 250 -4.57 -8.84 19.24
CA ASP A 250 -5.01 -10.17 18.84
C ASP A 250 -4.85 -10.43 17.34
N GLY A 251 -4.90 -11.72 16.98
CA GLY A 251 -4.89 -12.20 15.59
C GLY A 251 -3.61 -11.85 14.82
N ILE A 252 -3.75 -11.69 13.50
CA ILE A 252 -2.62 -11.46 12.59
C ILE A 252 -1.79 -10.21 12.94
N LYS A 253 -2.43 -9.16 13.47
CA LYS A 253 -1.75 -7.90 13.84
C LYS A 253 -0.66 -8.16 14.88
N GLY A 254 -1.01 -8.76 16.03
CA GLY A 254 -0.03 -9.06 17.07
C GLY A 254 1.01 -10.09 16.69
N VAL A 255 0.64 -11.09 15.87
CA VAL A 255 1.61 -12.06 15.33
C VAL A 255 2.70 -11.37 14.53
N PHE A 256 2.34 -10.51 13.58
CA PHE A 256 3.31 -9.80 12.77
C PHE A 256 4.11 -8.75 13.57
N ASN A 257 3.48 -8.10 14.56
CA ASN A 257 4.16 -7.15 15.47
C ASN A 257 5.25 -7.83 16.30
N LYS A 258 4.95 -9.01 16.88
CA LYS A 258 5.95 -9.83 17.60
C LYS A 258 7.02 -10.36 16.64
N LEU A 259 6.62 -10.78 15.44
CA LEU A 259 7.53 -11.30 14.42
C LEU A 259 8.59 -10.26 14.01
N ILE A 260 8.20 -9.02 13.72
CA ILE A 260 9.17 -8.00 13.31
C ILE A 260 10.19 -7.71 14.42
N VAL A 261 9.76 -7.62 15.68
CA VAL A 261 10.68 -7.43 16.82
C VAL A 261 11.63 -8.63 16.94
N PHE A 262 11.10 -9.85 16.86
CA PHE A 262 11.91 -11.07 16.91
C PHE A 262 12.94 -11.13 15.76
N LEU A 263 12.56 -10.76 14.54
CA LEU A 263 13.46 -10.74 13.40
C LEU A 263 14.59 -9.72 13.57
N PHE A 264 14.32 -8.52 14.09
CA PHE A 264 15.37 -7.54 14.38
C PHE A 264 16.42 -8.07 15.37
N LEU A 265 15.99 -8.85 16.38
CA LEU A 265 16.88 -9.46 17.36
C LEU A 265 17.70 -10.59 16.75
N ILE A 266 17.06 -11.50 16.00
CA ILE A 266 17.74 -12.63 15.36
C ILE A 266 18.78 -12.17 14.35
N MET A 267 18.49 -11.12 13.57
CA MET A 267 19.40 -10.65 12.52
C MET A 267 20.79 -10.27 13.06
N LEU A 268 20.90 -9.87 14.33
CA LEU A 268 22.19 -9.55 14.96
C LEU A 268 23.07 -10.78 15.23
N LEU A 269 22.50 -11.99 15.27
CA LEU A 269 23.27 -13.22 15.46
C LEU A 269 24.18 -13.52 14.25
N PHE A 270 23.76 -13.12 13.05
CA PHE A 270 24.48 -13.41 11.80
C PHE A 270 25.72 -12.53 11.63
N LYS A 271 26.90 -13.16 11.56
CA LYS A 271 28.19 -12.49 11.32
C LYS A 271 28.17 -11.59 10.08
N LYS A 272 27.50 -12.04 9.02
CA LYS A 272 27.36 -11.29 7.76
C LYS A 272 26.64 -9.95 7.95
N VAL A 273 25.62 -9.88 8.82
CA VAL A 273 24.94 -8.62 9.15
C VAL A 273 25.86 -7.69 9.93
N ARG A 274 26.59 -8.22 10.92
CA ARG A 274 27.47 -7.43 11.79
C ARG A 274 28.75 -6.92 11.10
N GLN A 275 29.30 -7.67 10.15
CA GLN A 275 30.64 -7.39 9.60
C GLN A 275 30.61 -6.87 8.16
N ASN A 276 29.58 -7.17 7.37
CA ASN A 276 29.48 -6.62 6.02
C ASN A 276 28.82 -5.24 6.06
N LYS A 277 29.59 -4.20 5.70
CA LYS A 277 29.13 -2.80 5.70
C LYS A 277 27.79 -2.60 4.99
N LYS A 278 27.52 -3.31 3.88
CA LYS A 278 26.27 -3.16 3.14
C LYS A 278 25.08 -3.70 3.92
N TYR A 279 25.21 -4.89 4.49
CA TYR A 279 24.14 -5.49 5.30
C TYR A 279 23.90 -4.75 6.61
N LEU A 280 24.97 -4.20 7.21
CA LEU A 280 24.84 -3.35 8.39
C LEU A 280 24.04 -2.08 8.07
N VAL A 281 24.31 -1.42 6.93
CA VAL A 281 23.55 -0.24 6.50
C VAL A 281 22.08 -0.59 6.21
N ILE A 282 21.80 -1.74 5.58
CA ILE A 282 20.42 -2.21 5.37
C ILE A 282 19.71 -2.38 6.72
N TYR A 283 20.34 -3.09 7.67
CA TYR A 283 19.79 -3.29 9.00
C TYR A 283 19.51 -1.97 9.71
N SER A 284 20.46 -1.02 9.68
CA SER A 284 20.28 0.31 10.27
C SER A 284 19.17 1.11 9.60
N ALA A 285 19.07 1.09 8.26
CA ALA A 285 18.02 1.79 7.53
C ALA A 285 16.63 1.23 7.89
N PHE A 286 16.50 -0.11 7.96
CA PHE A 286 15.28 -0.77 8.39
C PHE A 286 14.94 -0.51 9.85
N LEU A 287 15.94 -0.44 10.74
CA LEU A 287 15.71 -0.08 12.14
C LEU A 287 15.19 1.36 12.27
N ILE A 288 15.75 2.31 11.50
CA ILE A 288 15.28 3.70 11.48
C ILE A 288 13.84 3.76 10.93
N HIS A 289 13.55 3.05 9.85
CA HIS A 289 12.20 2.96 9.31
C HIS A 289 11.22 2.35 10.31
N PHE A 290 11.58 1.25 10.97
CA PHE A 290 10.79 0.62 12.02
C PHE A 290 10.48 1.59 13.16
N ILE A 291 11.49 2.26 13.72
CA ILE A 291 11.33 3.24 14.80
C ILE A 291 10.45 4.40 14.33
N THR A 292 10.66 4.91 13.12
CA THR A 292 9.86 6.01 12.55
C THR A 292 8.37 5.62 12.46
N LEU A 293 8.07 4.41 12.00
CA LEU A 293 6.71 3.91 11.93
C LEU A 293 6.07 3.69 13.30
N LEU A 294 6.83 3.37 14.35
CA LEU A 294 6.33 3.30 15.73
C LEU A 294 5.79 4.64 16.24
N PHE A 295 6.21 5.77 15.67
CA PHE A 295 5.69 7.10 16.02
C PHE A 295 4.57 7.59 15.10
N ILE A 296 4.55 7.15 13.84
CA ILE A 296 3.58 7.63 12.84
C ILE A 296 2.36 6.73 12.79
N SER A 297 2.55 5.44 12.47
CA SER A 297 1.46 4.48 12.31
C SER A 297 2.05 3.06 12.17
N PRO A 298 2.25 2.30 13.26
CA PRO A 298 2.88 0.99 13.21
C PRO A 298 1.93 -0.13 12.75
N GLN A 299 1.32 0.05 11.59
CA GLN A 299 0.55 -1.01 10.93
C GLN A 299 1.50 -2.11 10.44
N TYR A 300 1.18 -3.37 10.74
CA TYR A 300 2.03 -4.50 10.35
C TYR A 300 2.32 -4.57 8.84
N ARG A 301 1.37 -4.10 8.00
CA ARG A 301 1.56 -4.06 6.53
C ARG A 301 2.72 -3.17 6.10
N PHE A 302 3.08 -2.16 6.90
CA PHE A 302 4.21 -1.28 6.61
C PHE A 302 5.56 -1.92 6.97
N PHE A 303 5.55 -2.98 7.79
CA PHE A 303 6.75 -3.77 8.15
C PHE A 303 6.97 -4.98 7.23
N LEU A 304 6.07 -5.25 6.28
CA LEU A 304 6.18 -6.40 5.39
C LEU A 304 7.48 -6.41 4.56
N PRO A 305 7.99 -5.27 4.02
CA PRO A 305 9.28 -5.25 3.33
C PRO A 305 10.44 -5.77 4.21
N GLU A 306 10.49 -5.36 5.47
CA GLU A 306 11.49 -5.78 6.46
C GLU A 306 11.35 -7.26 6.80
N ILE A 307 10.12 -7.68 7.12
CA ILE A 307 9.80 -9.06 7.48
C ILE A 307 10.23 -9.99 6.34
N MET A 308 9.86 -9.65 5.11
CA MET A 308 10.23 -10.44 3.94
C MET A 308 11.74 -10.52 3.75
N PHE A 309 12.45 -9.39 3.80
CA PHE A 309 13.89 -9.39 3.64
C PHE A 309 14.59 -10.21 4.73
N PHE A 310 14.23 -10.02 6.01
CA PHE A 310 14.83 -10.76 7.12
C PHE A 310 14.52 -12.26 7.04
N THR A 311 13.28 -12.63 6.75
CA THR A 311 12.91 -14.04 6.57
C THR A 311 13.67 -14.67 5.41
N LEU A 312 13.72 -14.04 4.24
CA LEU A 312 14.44 -14.56 3.07
C LEU A 312 15.96 -14.61 3.31
N PHE A 313 16.52 -13.65 4.04
CA PHE A 313 17.92 -13.67 4.46
C PHE A 313 18.22 -14.89 5.34
N ILE A 314 17.40 -15.13 6.38
CA ILE A 314 17.56 -16.27 7.28
C ILE A 314 17.45 -17.58 6.49
N ILE A 315 16.43 -17.73 5.63
CA ILE A 315 16.25 -18.93 4.80
C ILE A 315 17.48 -19.13 3.90
N SER A 316 18.02 -18.07 3.29
CA SER A 316 19.24 -18.15 2.48
C SER A 316 20.45 -18.64 3.26
N GLU A 317 20.66 -18.18 4.49
CA GLU A 317 21.77 -18.65 5.31
C GLU A 317 21.59 -20.12 5.73
N VAL A 318 20.36 -20.56 6.06
CA VAL A 318 20.05 -21.97 6.37
C VAL A 318 20.27 -22.87 5.15
N VAL A 319 19.74 -22.46 4.00
CA VAL A 319 19.92 -23.14 2.71
C VAL A 319 21.41 -23.32 2.40
N ASN A 320 22.19 -22.24 2.49
CA ASN A 320 23.61 -22.27 2.19
C ASN A 320 24.43 -23.08 3.21
N TYR A 321 23.97 -23.15 4.46
CA TYR A 321 24.57 -24.01 5.47
C TYR A 321 24.36 -25.50 5.17
N LEU A 322 23.17 -25.87 4.71
CA LEU A 322 22.85 -27.26 4.34
C LEU A 322 23.54 -27.70 3.04
N ASN A 323 23.85 -26.75 2.14
CA ASN A 323 24.60 -26.96 0.89
C ASN A 323 24.06 -28.09 -0.01
N LYS A 324 22.73 -28.24 -0.08
CA LYS A 324 22.05 -29.24 -0.92
C LYS A 324 21.21 -28.54 -1.99
N GLU A 325 21.57 -28.70 -3.25
CA GLU A 325 20.83 -28.09 -4.37
C GLU A 325 19.35 -28.53 -4.41
N THR A 326 19.08 -29.80 -4.11
CA THR A 326 17.72 -30.35 -4.01
C THR A 326 16.88 -29.66 -2.94
N PHE A 327 17.48 -29.23 -1.84
CA PHE A 327 16.79 -28.49 -0.78
C PHE A 327 16.32 -27.12 -1.29
N ASN A 328 17.13 -26.43 -2.09
CA ASN A 328 16.82 -25.10 -2.62
C ASN A 328 15.60 -25.14 -3.53
N THR A 329 15.61 -26.08 -4.47
CA THR A 329 14.49 -26.32 -5.39
C THR A 329 13.24 -26.71 -4.62
N THR A 330 13.37 -27.54 -3.57
CA THR A 330 12.24 -27.95 -2.73
C THR A 330 11.62 -26.79 -1.97
N VAL A 331 12.44 -25.91 -1.37
CA VAL A 331 11.97 -24.72 -0.65
C VAL A 331 11.24 -23.75 -1.58
N ILE A 332 11.80 -23.50 -2.77
CA ILE A 332 11.17 -22.65 -3.78
C ILE A 332 9.83 -23.25 -4.24
N LEU A 333 9.82 -24.54 -4.60
CA LEU A 333 8.60 -25.22 -5.03
C LEU A 333 7.55 -25.24 -3.92
N GLY A 334 7.95 -25.49 -2.67
CA GLY A 334 7.06 -25.48 -1.51
C GLY A 334 6.38 -24.12 -1.31
N GLY A 335 7.14 -23.02 -1.39
CA GLY A 335 6.55 -21.68 -1.25
C GLY A 335 5.67 -21.27 -2.42
N VAL A 336 6.00 -21.71 -3.64
CA VAL A 336 5.13 -21.52 -4.81
C VAL A 336 3.84 -22.33 -4.66
N LEU A 337 3.93 -23.62 -4.29
CA LEU A 337 2.77 -24.48 -4.06
C LEU A 337 1.89 -23.97 -2.91
N LEU A 338 2.48 -23.35 -1.88
CA LEU A 338 1.73 -22.73 -0.80
C LEU A 338 0.84 -21.59 -1.31
N SER A 339 1.27 -20.82 -2.31
CA SER A 339 0.41 -19.78 -2.91
C SER A 339 -0.83 -20.37 -3.60
N PHE A 340 -0.77 -21.62 -4.07
CA PHE A 340 -1.93 -22.28 -4.67
C PHE A 340 -3.03 -22.62 -3.67
N THR A 341 -2.73 -22.62 -2.37
CA THR A 341 -3.77 -22.77 -1.34
C THR A 341 -4.79 -21.62 -1.39
N LEU A 342 -4.41 -20.46 -1.93
CA LEU A 342 -5.31 -19.32 -2.11
C LEU A 342 -6.33 -19.49 -3.24
N PHE A 343 -6.17 -20.52 -4.09
CA PHE A 343 -7.20 -20.90 -5.07
C PHE A 343 -8.21 -21.89 -4.51
N VAL A 344 -7.92 -22.48 -3.35
CA VAL A 344 -8.79 -23.38 -2.61
C VAL A 344 -9.50 -22.57 -1.52
N ASP A 345 -10.61 -23.07 -0.98
CA ASP A 345 -11.39 -22.44 0.10
C ASP A 345 -10.57 -22.28 1.41
N PHE A 346 -9.66 -21.31 1.41
CA PHE A 346 -8.84 -20.99 2.57
C PHE A 346 -9.58 -19.98 3.46
N ASN A 347 -9.92 -20.42 4.67
CA ASN A 347 -10.65 -19.62 5.63
C ASN A 347 -9.69 -18.89 6.60
N PHE A 348 -9.60 -17.57 6.46
CA PHE A 348 -8.80 -16.69 7.33
C PHE A 348 -9.52 -16.29 8.63
N LYS A 349 -10.75 -16.75 8.89
CA LYS A 349 -11.49 -16.46 10.13
C LYS A 349 -10.72 -16.75 11.42
N PRO A 350 -9.89 -17.82 11.54
CA PRO A 350 -9.05 -18.03 12.72
C PRO A 350 -7.93 -16.99 12.87
N LEU A 351 -7.53 -16.33 11.79
CA LEU A 351 -6.40 -15.40 11.74
C LEU A 351 -6.82 -13.93 11.88
N THR A 352 -8.05 -13.59 11.51
CA THR A 352 -8.54 -12.20 11.56
C THR A 352 -10.01 -12.08 11.92
N ALA A 353 -10.30 -11.13 12.82
CA ALA A 353 -11.66 -10.71 13.16
C ALA A 353 -12.29 -9.83 12.06
N ASN A 354 -11.49 -9.30 11.13
CA ASN A 354 -12.00 -8.46 10.05
C ASN A 354 -12.75 -9.31 9.02
N LYS A 355 -14.08 -9.22 9.04
CA LYS A 355 -15.00 -9.97 8.16
C LYS A 355 -14.67 -9.83 6.66
N HIS A 356 -14.11 -8.70 6.23
CA HIS A 356 -13.77 -8.46 4.83
C HIS A 356 -12.47 -9.14 4.38
N HIS A 357 -11.70 -9.70 5.30
CA HIS A 357 -10.44 -10.42 5.01
C HIS A 357 -10.50 -11.88 5.48
N GLN A 358 -11.69 -12.47 5.61
CA GLN A 358 -11.87 -13.85 6.09
C GLN A 358 -11.85 -14.90 4.98
N SER A 359 -12.05 -14.52 3.72
CA SER A 359 -12.07 -15.44 2.60
C SER A 359 -11.47 -14.82 1.35
N VAL A 360 -10.94 -15.68 0.49
CA VAL A 360 -10.44 -15.34 -0.85
C VAL A 360 -11.45 -15.84 -1.88
N SER A 361 -11.55 -15.16 -3.02
CA SER A 361 -12.41 -15.57 -4.12
C SER A 361 -11.98 -16.92 -4.70
N LYS A 362 -12.97 -17.73 -5.11
CA LYS A 362 -12.74 -19.03 -5.75
C LYS A 362 -12.23 -18.85 -7.17
N LEU A 363 -11.42 -19.80 -7.61
CA LEU A 363 -11.08 -19.93 -9.02
C LEU A 363 -12.32 -20.35 -9.82
N LYS A 364 -12.61 -19.66 -10.92
CA LYS A 364 -13.65 -20.02 -11.88
C LYS A 364 -13.01 -20.27 -13.24
N ALA A 365 -13.50 -21.27 -13.98
CA ALA A 365 -12.96 -21.59 -15.31
C ALA A 365 -13.10 -20.44 -16.32
N SER A 366 -14.10 -19.56 -16.14
CA SER A 366 -14.28 -18.35 -16.95
C SER A 366 -13.07 -17.41 -16.93
N GLN A 367 -12.32 -17.39 -15.82
CA GLN A 367 -11.15 -16.53 -15.62
C GLN A 367 -9.98 -16.81 -16.57
N LEU A 368 -10.03 -17.94 -17.31
CA LEU A 368 -9.04 -18.23 -18.36
C LEU A 368 -9.18 -17.32 -19.58
N TYR A 369 -10.37 -16.76 -19.82
CA TYR A 369 -10.63 -15.90 -20.98
C TYR A 369 -11.34 -14.58 -20.62
N GLN A 370 -12.01 -14.50 -19.47
CA GLN A 370 -12.70 -13.30 -19.00
C GLN A 370 -12.45 -13.07 -17.50
N PRO A 371 -11.83 -11.93 -17.10
CA PRO A 371 -11.62 -11.62 -15.70
C PRO A 371 -12.95 -11.34 -14.96
N GLU A 372 -12.95 -11.55 -13.65
CA GLU A 372 -14.06 -11.11 -12.80
C GLU A 372 -14.17 -9.57 -12.75
N PRO A 373 -15.34 -9.04 -12.33
CA PRO A 373 -15.50 -7.60 -12.12
C PRO A 373 -14.49 -7.02 -11.11
N ILE A 374 -14.15 -5.75 -11.29
CA ILE A 374 -13.20 -5.02 -10.43
C ILE A 374 -13.70 -4.75 -9.00
N THR A 375 -14.96 -5.11 -8.70
CA THR A 375 -15.61 -4.99 -7.39
C THR A 375 -16.10 -6.36 -6.93
N ARG A 376 -16.05 -6.59 -5.61
CA ARG A 376 -16.71 -7.76 -4.99
C ARG A 376 -18.22 -7.76 -5.08
N TYR A 377 -18.83 -6.61 -5.36
CA TYR A 377 -20.27 -6.42 -5.29
C TYR A 377 -20.83 -5.99 -6.66
N PRO A 378 -20.73 -6.83 -7.72
CA PRO A 378 -21.15 -6.45 -9.07
C PRO A 378 -22.65 -6.16 -9.18
N GLU A 379 -23.47 -6.83 -8.37
CA GLU A 379 -24.92 -6.66 -8.34
C GLU A 379 -25.39 -5.57 -7.37
N MET A 380 -24.46 -4.83 -6.75
CA MET A 380 -24.81 -3.77 -5.80
C MET A 380 -25.51 -2.63 -6.51
N LYS A 381 -26.74 -2.34 -6.07
CA LYS A 381 -27.47 -1.16 -6.51
C LYS A 381 -27.01 0.07 -5.75
N PHE A 382 -27.09 1.20 -6.43
CA PHE A 382 -26.76 2.51 -5.89
C PHE A 382 -27.97 3.41 -5.95
N ILE A 383 -28.28 4.04 -4.82
CA ILE A 383 -29.41 4.95 -4.67
C ILE A 383 -28.87 6.38 -4.79
N LYS A 384 -29.48 7.18 -5.67
CA LYS A 384 -29.20 8.62 -5.76
C LYS A 384 -29.79 9.31 -4.52
N LYS A 385 -28.96 10.05 -3.80
CA LYS A 385 -29.31 10.77 -2.57
C LYS A 385 -28.79 12.20 -2.63
N GLN A 386 -29.27 13.03 -1.70
CA GLN A 386 -28.90 14.43 -1.62
C GLN A 386 -28.75 14.87 -0.16
N VAL A 387 -27.73 15.66 0.13
CA VAL A 387 -27.53 16.34 1.41
C VAL A 387 -27.15 17.81 1.17
N GLY A 388 -28.02 18.74 1.56
CA GLY A 388 -27.90 20.13 1.11
C GLY A 388 -27.94 20.20 -0.43
N LYS A 389 -26.93 20.83 -1.04
CA LYS A 389 -26.75 20.90 -2.50
C LYS A 389 -25.92 19.75 -3.09
N PHE A 390 -25.40 18.85 -2.25
CA PHE A 390 -24.57 17.73 -2.71
C PHE A 390 -25.42 16.51 -3.08
N GLU A 391 -25.49 16.21 -4.38
CA GLU A 391 -26.05 14.97 -4.90
C GLU A 391 -24.97 13.89 -5.01
N TYR A 392 -25.30 12.66 -4.64
CA TYR A 392 -24.36 11.54 -4.65
C TYR A 392 -25.07 10.18 -4.79
N TYR A 393 -24.30 9.17 -5.17
CA TYR A 393 -24.72 7.78 -5.17
C TYR A 393 -24.24 7.06 -3.91
N SER A 394 -25.16 6.45 -3.16
CA SER A 394 -24.85 5.59 -2.01
C SER A 394 -25.15 4.14 -2.33
N PRO A 395 -24.32 3.16 -1.90
CA PRO A 395 -24.70 1.75 -1.96
C PRO A 395 -26.02 1.53 -1.21
N GLU A 396 -26.92 0.73 -1.78
CA GLU A 396 -28.21 0.36 -1.18
C GLU A 396 -28.02 -0.35 0.17
N THR A 397 -27.01 -1.22 0.25
CA THR A 397 -26.69 -1.97 1.46
C THR A 397 -25.36 -1.48 2.04
N ASN A 398 -25.37 -1.08 3.32
CA ASN A 398 -24.14 -0.70 4.01
C ASN A 398 -23.34 -1.95 4.42
N PHE A 399 -22.33 -2.30 3.61
CA PHE A 399 -21.41 -3.40 3.89
C PHE A 399 -20.17 -2.95 4.68
N PHE A 400 -19.79 -1.68 4.58
CA PHE A 400 -18.62 -1.08 5.21
C PHE A 400 -18.79 0.45 5.20
N ILE A 401 -18.52 1.14 6.31
CA ILE A 401 -18.80 2.58 6.43
C ILE A 401 -18.08 3.43 5.37
N PHE A 402 -16.85 3.07 4.99
CA PHE A 402 -16.11 3.74 3.90
C PHE A 402 -16.28 3.02 2.55
N GLY A 403 -17.25 2.12 2.43
CA GLY A 403 -17.48 1.28 1.26
C GLY A 403 -18.29 2.00 0.19
N THR A 404 -17.76 2.07 -1.02
CA THR A 404 -18.35 2.72 -2.20
C THR A 404 -18.46 1.78 -3.40
N GLY A 405 -17.64 0.71 -3.45
CA GLY A 405 -17.62 -0.26 -4.54
C GLY A 405 -17.45 0.41 -5.91
N ASN A 406 -18.21 -0.08 -6.89
CA ASN A 406 -18.18 0.42 -8.27
C ASN A 406 -19.29 1.44 -8.59
N GLY A 407 -19.79 2.21 -7.61
CA GLY A 407 -20.82 3.22 -7.84
C GLY A 407 -20.38 4.35 -8.78
N SER A 408 -21.36 5.06 -9.37
CA SER A 408 -21.14 6.22 -10.25
C SER A 408 -20.70 7.46 -9.46
N LEU A 409 -19.92 8.34 -10.08
CA LEU A 409 -19.42 9.55 -9.44
C LEU A 409 -20.50 10.64 -9.30
N PRO A 410 -20.52 11.42 -8.20
CA PRO A 410 -19.83 11.17 -6.94
C PRO A 410 -20.45 9.99 -6.17
N CYS A 411 -19.63 9.06 -5.67
CA CYS A 411 -20.09 7.95 -4.85
C CYS A 411 -19.55 8.06 -3.42
N VAL A 412 -20.44 7.97 -2.42
CA VAL A 412 -20.08 7.91 -1.00
C VAL A 412 -21.16 7.18 -0.21
N ASN A 413 -20.75 6.44 0.82
CA ASN A 413 -21.69 5.79 1.72
C ASN A 413 -22.38 6.82 2.61
N GLU A 414 -23.71 6.83 2.61
CA GLU A 414 -24.51 7.69 3.48
C GLU A 414 -24.11 7.56 4.96
N SER A 415 -23.81 6.34 5.44
CA SER A 415 -23.39 6.12 6.82
C SER A 415 -22.09 6.84 7.18
N GLN A 416 -21.20 7.08 6.21
CA GLN A 416 -20.00 7.89 6.41
C GLN A 416 -20.38 9.37 6.61
N LEU A 417 -21.27 9.89 5.77
CA LEU A 417 -21.71 11.27 5.84
C LEU A 417 -22.43 11.54 7.16
N ASP A 418 -23.32 10.64 7.57
CA ASP A 418 -24.03 10.73 8.84
C ASP A 418 -23.07 10.70 10.03
N TYR A 419 -22.07 9.82 9.99
CA TYR A 419 -21.04 9.76 11.02
C TYR A 419 -20.30 11.09 11.17
N PHE A 420 -19.81 11.68 10.07
CA PHE A 420 -19.09 12.95 10.12
C PHE A 420 -20.00 14.12 10.48
N LYS A 421 -21.24 14.14 9.99
CA LYS A 421 -22.24 15.14 10.35
C LYS A 421 -22.50 15.14 11.85
N GLN A 422 -22.73 13.96 12.44
CA GLN A 422 -22.99 13.83 13.87
C GLN A 422 -21.77 14.18 14.72
N LYS A 423 -20.58 13.73 14.30
CA LYS A 423 -19.35 13.89 15.09
C LYS A 423 -18.71 15.26 14.98
N THR A 424 -18.83 15.91 13.82
CA THR A 424 -18.08 17.14 13.49
C THR A 424 -18.96 18.31 13.07
N GLY A 425 -20.23 18.05 12.75
CA GLY A 425 -21.16 19.04 12.21
C GLY A 425 -20.96 19.36 10.72
N TYR A 426 -19.93 18.80 10.07
CA TYR A 426 -19.63 19.08 8.66
C TYR A 426 -20.33 18.12 7.70
N ILE A 427 -20.74 18.67 6.55
CA ILE A 427 -21.24 17.92 5.39
C ILE A 427 -20.54 18.40 4.10
N PRO A 428 -20.27 17.52 3.13
CA PRO A 428 -19.75 17.93 1.83
C PRO A 428 -20.78 18.75 1.06
N GLN A 429 -20.32 19.75 0.30
CA GLN A 429 -21.10 20.56 -0.64
C GLN A 429 -20.30 20.73 -1.93
N PRO A 430 -20.96 20.85 -3.10
CA PRO A 430 -20.28 21.21 -4.34
C PRO A 430 -19.65 22.61 -4.19
N ARG A 431 -18.45 22.78 -4.76
CA ARG A 431 -17.71 24.05 -4.73
C ARG A 431 -18.22 25.05 -5.77
N GLY A 432 -18.75 24.54 -6.90
CA GLY A 432 -19.29 25.31 -8.00
C GLY A 432 -20.51 24.64 -8.61
N GLU A 433 -20.87 25.03 -9.84
CA GLU A 433 -22.00 24.43 -10.56
C GLU A 433 -21.62 23.06 -11.14
N PHE A 434 -20.35 22.88 -11.51
CA PHE A 434 -19.85 21.66 -12.13
C PHE A 434 -19.05 20.80 -11.13
N ILE A 435 -19.12 19.48 -11.31
CA ILE A 435 -18.49 18.49 -10.43
C ILE A 435 -16.96 18.61 -10.43
N GLU A 436 -16.38 19.05 -11.54
CA GLU A 436 -14.95 19.28 -11.79
C GLU A 436 -14.39 20.42 -10.96
N GLU A 437 -15.25 21.37 -10.57
CA GLU A 437 -14.85 22.51 -9.75
C GLU A 437 -14.51 22.09 -8.31
N GLY A 438 -15.00 20.94 -7.88
CA GLY A 438 -14.63 20.27 -6.64
C GLY A 438 -15.63 20.40 -5.52
N PHE A 439 -15.16 20.14 -4.29
CA PHE A 439 -16.02 20.00 -3.11
C PHE A 439 -15.41 20.67 -1.89
N ILE A 440 -16.28 21.23 -1.06
CA ILE A 440 -15.95 21.86 0.22
C ILE A 440 -16.77 21.19 1.33
N SER A 441 -16.35 21.33 2.59
CA SER A 441 -17.15 20.93 3.74
C SER A 441 -17.72 22.16 4.44
N THR A 442 -19.03 22.17 4.67
CA THR A 442 -19.75 23.26 5.36
C THR A 442 -20.46 22.72 6.60
N LYS A 443 -20.76 23.57 7.60
CA LYS A 443 -21.51 23.12 8.76
C LYS A 443 -22.98 22.90 8.39
N ALA A 444 -23.57 21.81 8.87
CA ALA A 444 -24.93 21.43 8.53
C ALA A 444 -26.00 22.45 8.96
N LEU A 445 -25.76 23.23 10.01
CA LEU A 445 -26.68 24.28 10.49
C LEU A 445 -26.75 25.49 9.54
N ASP A 446 -25.66 25.79 8.84
CA ASP A 446 -25.59 26.96 7.93
C ASP A 446 -26.42 26.72 6.64
N ASN A 447 -26.74 25.46 6.32
CA ASN A 447 -27.51 25.05 5.14
C ASN A 447 -29.02 24.91 5.39
N ILE A 448 -29.52 25.24 6.60
CA ILE A 448 -30.97 25.30 6.89
C ILE A 448 -31.53 26.71 6.61
N ILE A 449 -30.65 27.71 6.48
CA ILE A 449 -30.99 29.14 6.41
C ILE A 449 -30.79 29.71 4.98
N GLN A 450 -30.23 28.93 4.05
CA GLN A 450 -30.16 29.23 2.61
C GLN A 450 -31.01 28.25 1.83
#